data_AF-X8GQ21-F1
#
_entry.id   AF-X8GQ21-F1
#
_cell.length_a   1.000
_cell.length_b   1.000
_cell.length_c   1.000
_cell.angle_alpha   90.00
_cell.angle_beta   90.00
_cell.angle_gamma   90.00
#
_symmetry.space_group_name_H-M   'P 1'
#
loop_
_entity.id
_entity.type
_entity.pdbx_description
1 polymer ?
#
loop_
_entity_poly.entity_id
_entity_poly.type
_entity_poly.pdbx_seq_one_letter_code
_entity_poly.pdbx_strand_id
1 'polypeptide(L)'
;MFNKRKSRLPALMEYLRGAAADIPYMVNDMKAAVPVITNYIKENKETLKTQAAEDARHYLKPRFRLHIEGKGDYYTEGYRSFNQREWKGVKDTAYDFRRWLKLYGYMLATLGTHPYALMKAFIRYPWMASYLTAANMMDRHKLGLRGKQLRYTEEQFFGVIHNSVEVILHIIERDANLHSPNNRRAARLRDKTVMFDEMTPSIIMAGFPDLDWIDVAMSPVCLPGEVDQFANIYYVDAAERQGLAADVCPLPSAEVGCAIVDDYPHVGSSFVTSSMPCDGSIGAALFTGRYFHDLPRFALTPPQRFNEPETLAYAVKDVRNCIHFIESTYGVKWNWDRFWEKAKEYNLTTQCMLDKWDVNCTPYPQVTGSALSLQREYEFQTAGCLDPYMTSQDLKVTDMMLQGYEEDKLADRRDYKYRAIVWCCPAHYYTHFTTWAEQVWGIKTLVDMESMLSHHFYHIGEKDAALADIAMAYERMMMRSHSNGGYANALDECWKMCEKFNANIVIMYDHVSCKNFGGLHGLFEDQARERGIHLIWVSHDLMDPRTVSRKAMRDAVNKYMVNVFRETPLDPTYADYSDELTW
;
A
#
# COMPACT_ATOMS: atom_id res chain seq x y z
N MET A 1 16.27 -30.02 21.98
CA MET A 1 16.10 -30.10 20.50
C MET A 1 15.14 -31.21 20.04
N PHE A 2 15.04 -32.37 20.71
CA PHE A 2 14.16 -33.48 20.27
C PHE A 2 12.64 -33.22 20.42
N ASN A 3 12.18 -32.44 21.40
CA ASN A 3 10.75 -32.12 21.58
C ASN A 3 10.18 -31.16 20.52
N LYS A 4 10.99 -30.26 19.93
CA LYS A 4 10.55 -29.36 18.83
C LYS A 4 10.39 -30.10 17.48
N ARG A 5 11.04 -31.25 17.30
CA ARG A 5 10.89 -32.08 16.08
C ARG A 5 9.62 -32.93 16.10
N LYS A 6 9.18 -33.43 17.27
CA LYS A 6 7.94 -34.22 17.40
C LYS A 6 6.67 -33.38 17.17
N SER A 7 6.64 -32.11 17.56
CA SER A 7 5.47 -31.23 17.35
C SER A 7 5.28 -30.79 15.89
N ARG A 8 6.35 -30.81 15.07
CA ARG A 8 6.31 -30.41 13.65
C ARG A 8 6.04 -31.57 12.69
N LEU A 9 6.20 -32.83 13.13
CA LEU A 9 6.02 -34.01 12.29
C LEU A 9 4.59 -34.14 11.71
N PRO A 10 3.51 -33.90 12.49
CA PRO A 10 2.15 -33.97 11.95
C PRO A 10 1.87 -32.90 10.89
N ALA A 11 2.31 -31.66 11.13
CA ALA A 11 2.16 -30.56 10.18
C ALA A 11 2.96 -30.80 8.89
N LEU A 12 4.19 -31.33 9.01
CA LEU A 12 5.00 -31.71 7.85
C LEU A 12 4.36 -32.86 7.06
N MET A 13 3.84 -33.89 7.74
CA MET A 13 3.15 -35.00 7.08
C MET A 13 1.89 -34.55 6.35
N GLU A 14 1.14 -33.61 6.93
CA GLU A 14 -0.01 -33.01 6.28
C GLU A 14 0.37 -32.18 5.06
N TYR A 15 1.43 -31.36 5.18
CA TYR A 15 2.00 -30.62 4.06
C TYR A 15 2.37 -31.56 2.90
N LEU A 16 3.11 -32.63 3.20
CA LEU A 16 3.52 -33.62 2.20
C LEU A 16 2.33 -34.34 1.56
N ARG A 17 1.27 -34.63 2.33
CA ARG A 17 0.02 -35.21 1.80
C ARG A 17 -0.74 -34.24 0.90
N GLY A 18 -0.82 -32.97 1.28
CA GLY A 18 -1.42 -31.92 0.45
C GLY A 18 -0.66 -31.77 -0.86
N ALA A 19 0.67 -31.66 -0.80
CA ALA A 19 1.52 -31.62 -1.98
C ALA A 19 1.33 -32.88 -2.86
N ALA A 20 1.23 -34.07 -2.26
CA ALA A 20 0.96 -35.30 -3.00
C ALA A 20 -0.42 -35.31 -3.68
N ALA A 21 -1.44 -34.70 -3.06
CA ALA A 21 -2.77 -34.55 -3.65
C ALA A 21 -2.80 -33.56 -4.83
N ASP A 22 -1.89 -32.58 -4.81
CA ASP A 22 -1.72 -31.62 -5.90
C ASP A 22 -0.98 -32.23 -7.10
N ILE A 23 -0.13 -33.27 -6.93
CA ILE A 23 0.68 -33.84 -8.04
C ILE A 23 -0.19 -34.35 -9.21
N PRO A 24 -1.20 -35.22 -9.03
CA PRO A 24 -2.02 -35.70 -10.14
C PRO A 24 -2.81 -34.57 -10.82
N TYR A 25 -3.29 -33.61 -10.02
CA TYR A 25 -4.00 -32.43 -10.50
C TYR A 25 -3.07 -31.55 -11.35
N MET A 26 -1.85 -31.31 -10.88
CA MET A 26 -0.77 -30.62 -11.60
C MET A 26 -0.46 -31.28 -12.93
N VAL A 27 -0.29 -32.62 -12.96
CA VAL A 27 0.00 -33.33 -14.20
C VAL A 27 -1.16 -33.18 -15.20
N ASN A 28 -2.41 -33.18 -14.73
CA ASN A 28 -3.58 -33.01 -15.58
C ASN A 28 -3.70 -31.57 -16.10
N ASP A 29 -3.56 -30.57 -15.22
CA ASP A 29 -3.56 -29.15 -15.58
C ASP A 29 -2.48 -28.86 -16.62
N MET A 30 -1.24 -29.33 -16.40
CA MET A 30 -0.16 -29.15 -17.37
C MET A 30 -0.47 -29.86 -18.70
N LYS A 31 -1.03 -31.07 -18.68
CA LYS A 31 -1.43 -31.77 -19.92
C LYS A 31 -2.53 -31.03 -20.69
N ALA A 32 -3.44 -30.36 -20.00
CA ALA A 32 -4.49 -29.56 -20.61
C ALA A 32 -3.98 -28.19 -21.11
N ALA A 33 -3.11 -27.55 -20.33
CA ALA A 33 -2.56 -26.23 -20.64
C ALA A 33 -1.53 -26.27 -21.77
N VAL A 34 -0.68 -27.29 -21.82
CA VAL A 34 0.41 -27.38 -22.82
C VAL A 34 -0.12 -27.27 -24.25
N PRO A 35 -1.16 -28.01 -24.70
CA PRO A 35 -1.72 -27.86 -26.04
C PRO A 35 -2.28 -26.45 -26.29
N VAL A 36 -2.98 -25.85 -25.33
CA VAL A 36 -3.58 -24.51 -25.46
C VAL A 36 -2.48 -23.46 -25.61
N ILE A 37 -1.50 -23.46 -24.71
CA ILE A 37 -0.34 -22.56 -24.76
C ILE A 37 0.44 -22.78 -26.06
N THR A 38 0.67 -24.03 -26.45
CA THR A 38 1.40 -24.35 -27.69
C THR A 38 0.65 -23.87 -28.93
N ASN A 39 -0.68 -24.02 -28.98
CA ASN A 39 -1.50 -23.55 -30.09
C ASN A 39 -1.56 -22.02 -30.12
N TYR A 40 -1.77 -21.37 -28.96
CA TYR A 40 -1.74 -19.92 -28.85
C TYR A 40 -0.40 -19.34 -29.32
N ILE A 41 0.73 -19.94 -28.88
CA ILE A 41 2.07 -19.54 -29.32
C ILE A 41 2.25 -19.78 -30.83
N LYS A 42 1.71 -20.86 -31.39
CA LYS A 42 1.79 -21.14 -32.84
C LYS A 42 0.95 -20.15 -33.66
N GLU A 43 -0.28 -19.89 -33.25
CA GLU A 43 -1.23 -19.01 -33.93
C GLU A 43 -0.80 -17.54 -33.85
N ASN A 44 -0.24 -17.14 -32.71
CA ASN A 44 0.21 -15.77 -32.46
C ASN A 44 1.73 -15.62 -32.58
N LYS A 45 2.43 -16.57 -33.22
CA LYS A 45 3.90 -16.63 -33.21
C LYS A 45 4.55 -15.32 -33.65
N GLU A 46 4.07 -14.72 -34.73
CA GLU A 46 4.66 -13.47 -35.25
C GLU A 46 4.28 -12.28 -34.38
N THR A 47 3.03 -12.21 -33.89
CA THR A 47 2.60 -11.17 -32.93
C THR A 47 3.40 -11.23 -31.64
N LEU A 48 3.53 -12.42 -31.04
CA LEU A 48 4.30 -12.65 -29.81
C LEU A 48 5.78 -12.39 -30.02
N LYS A 49 6.35 -12.71 -31.18
CA LYS A 49 7.74 -12.34 -31.50
C LYS A 49 7.89 -10.82 -31.59
N THR A 50 6.96 -10.12 -32.25
CA THR A 50 7.00 -8.66 -32.37
C THR A 50 6.86 -8.02 -31.00
N GLN A 51 5.87 -8.43 -30.20
CA GLN A 51 5.66 -7.97 -28.83
C GLN A 51 6.87 -8.29 -27.95
N ALA A 52 7.36 -9.52 -27.96
CA ALA A 52 8.56 -9.88 -27.19
C ALA A 52 9.79 -9.11 -27.65
N ALA A 53 9.92 -8.78 -28.94
CA ALA A 53 11.00 -7.95 -29.45
C ALA A 53 10.84 -6.47 -29.07
N GLU A 54 9.61 -5.94 -29.01
CA GLU A 54 9.29 -4.59 -28.51
C GLU A 54 9.55 -4.51 -27.00
N ASP A 55 9.00 -5.45 -26.22
CA ASP A 55 9.22 -5.56 -24.79
C ASP A 55 10.70 -5.77 -24.45
N ALA A 56 11.40 -6.67 -25.15
CA ALA A 56 12.83 -6.87 -24.93
C ALA A 56 13.63 -5.58 -25.21
N ARG A 57 13.22 -4.75 -26.18
CA ARG A 57 13.86 -3.44 -26.40
C ARG A 57 13.68 -2.51 -25.21
N HIS A 58 12.57 -2.59 -24.48
CA HIS A 58 12.34 -1.82 -23.25
C HIS A 58 13.18 -2.30 -22.04
N TYR A 59 13.88 -3.44 -22.16
CA TYR A 59 14.76 -4.00 -21.14
C TYR A 59 16.25 -3.99 -21.53
N LEU A 60 16.55 -4.16 -22.82
CA LEU A 60 17.91 -4.27 -23.35
C LEU A 60 18.51 -2.88 -23.59
N LYS A 61 19.06 -2.31 -22.52
CA LYS A 61 19.64 -0.95 -22.53
C LYS A 61 20.98 -0.89 -23.26
N PRO A 62 21.13 0.02 -24.25
CA PRO A 62 22.41 0.26 -24.89
C PRO A 62 23.25 1.15 -23.96
N ARG A 63 24.17 0.51 -23.22
CA ARG A 63 25.29 1.09 -22.43
C ARG A 63 25.00 1.44 -20.97
N PHE A 64 25.88 0.94 -20.11
CA PHE A 64 26.16 1.44 -18.77
C PHE A 64 26.89 2.79 -18.89
N ARG A 65 26.36 3.87 -18.31
CA ARG A 65 27.11 5.14 -18.22
C ARG A 65 28.01 5.07 -16.99
N LEU A 66 29.33 5.04 -17.21
CA LEU A 66 30.32 5.07 -16.13
C LEU A 66 30.21 6.32 -15.24
N HIS A 67 29.67 7.42 -15.79
CA HIS A 67 29.42 8.66 -15.08
C HIS A 67 27.96 9.09 -15.29
N ILE A 68 27.25 9.36 -14.20
CA ILE A 68 25.92 10.00 -14.20
C ILE A 68 26.09 11.41 -13.64
N GLU A 69 25.58 12.41 -14.35
CA GLU A 69 25.73 13.82 -13.96
C GLU A 69 24.59 14.28 -13.04
N GLY A 70 23.35 13.86 -13.32
CA GLY A 70 22.21 14.13 -12.43
C GLY A 70 21.21 12.97 -12.36
N LYS A 71 20.27 13.05 -11.42
CA LYS A 71 19.36 11.94 -11.12
C LYS A 71 18.39 11.61 -12.25
N GLY A 72 18.12 12.55 -13.16
CA GLY A 72 17.35 12.29 -14.37
C GLY A 72 18.00 11.26 -15.31
N ASP A 73 19.33 11.16 -15.30
CA ASP A 73 20.06 10.24 -16.18
C ASP A 73 19.91 8.75 -15.79
N TYR A 74 19.30 8.46 -14.63
CA TYR A 74 18.92 7.09 -14.27
C TYR A 74 17.74 6.59 -15.12
N TYR A 75 16.95 7.51 -15.66
CA TYR A 75 15.83 7.22 -16.54
C TYR A 75 16.28 7.24 -18.00
N THR A 76 15.68 6.38 -18.82
CA THR A 76 15.85 6.42 -20.27
C THR A 76 14.48 6.27 -20.90
N GLU A 77 14.16 7.19 -21.80
CA GLU A 77 12.96 7.13 -22.63
C GLU A 77 12.85 5.77 -23.32
N GLY A 78 11.65 5.20 -23.30
CA GLY A 78 11.43 3.88 -23.89
C GLY A 78 11.92 2.70 -23.03
N TYR A 79 12.29 2.88 -21.75
CA TYR A 79 12.70 1.78 -20.87
C TYR A 79 11.90 1.73 -19.57
N ARG A 80 11.70 0.51 -19.05
CA ARG A 80 10.87 0.29 -17.84
C ARG A 80 11.61 0.32 -16.51
N SER A 81 12.93 0.20 -16.52
CA SER A 81 13.76 0.15 -15.30
C SER A 81 14.75 1.31 -15.26
N PHE A 82 15.54 1.45 -14.18
CA PHE A 82 16.70 2.34 -14.14
C PHE A 82 17.86 1.81 -14.98
N ASN A 83 18.72 2.70 -15.49
CA ASN A 83 19.91 2.31 -16.27
C ASN A 83 20.94 1.58 -15.43
N GLN A 84 21.07 2.04 -14.18
CA GLN A 84 21.92 1.48 -13.15
C GLN A 84 21.40 1.95 -11.79
N ARG A 85 21.83 1.30 -10.70
CA ARG A 85 21.51 1.76 -9.35
C ARG A 85 22.37 2.96 -9.00
N GLU A 86 21.86 3.84 -8.14
CA GLU A 86 22.57 5.05 -7.75
C GLU A 86 23.87 4.73 -7.01
N TRP A 87 24.97 5.38 -7.39
CA TRP A 87 26.20 5.33 -6.61
C TRP A 87 26.09 6.27 -5.42
N LYS A 88 25.98 5.69 -4.22
CA LYS A 88 25.78 6.41 -2.97
C LYS A 88 27.06 6.69 -2.18
N GLY A 89 28.22 6.42 -2.78
CA GLY A 89 29.48 6.28 -2.06
C GLY A 89 29.63 4.88 -1.45
N VAL A 90 30.85 4.50 -1.07
CA VAL A 90 31.18 3.09 -0.73
C VAL A 90 30.31 2.53 0.40
N LYS A 91 30.18 3.25 1.52
CA LYS A 91 29.45 2.78 2.71
C LYS A 91 27.96 2.60 2.45
N ASP A 92 27.34 3.60 1.83
CA ASP A 92 25.89 3.64 1.61
C ASP A 92 25.49 2.69 0.48
N THR A 93 26.29 2.61 -0.58
CA THR A 93 26.04 1.67 -1.68
C THR A 93 26.18 0.22 -1.21
N ALA A 94 27.19 -0.09 -0.39
CA ALA A 94 27.34 -1.43 0.17
C ALA A 94 26.19 -1.81 1.10
N TYR A 95 25.72 -0.87 1.92
CA TYR A 95 24.55 -1.08 2.78
C TYR A 95 23.28 -1.35 1.97
N ASP A 96 22.99 -0.50 0.99
CA ASP A 96 21.83 -0.60 0.10
C ASP A 96 21.86 -1.90 -0.73
N PHE A 97 23.02 -2.25 -1.28
CA PHE A 97 23.20 -3.52 -2.00
C PHE A 97 22.97 -4.75 -1.11
N ARG A 98 23.46 -4.72 0.13
CA ARG A 98 23.19 -5.79 1.11
C ARG A 98 21.70 -5.92 1.42
N ARG A 99 20.97 -4.81 1.52
CA ARG A 99 19.52 -4.80 1.77
C ARG A 99 18.73 -5.33 0.58
N TRP A 100 19.13 -4.95 -0.62
CA TRP A 100 18.59 -5.50 -1.86
C TRP A 100 18.76 -7.03 -1.94
N LEU A 101 19.94 -7.55 -1.59
CA LEU A 101 20.17 -9.00 -1.49
C LEU A 101 19.29 -9.65 -0.41
N LYS A 102 19.11 -8.99 0.73
CA LYS A 102 18.25 -9.46 1.81
C LYS A 102 16.79 -9.59 1.35
N LEU A 103 16.29 -8.62 0.58
CA LEU A 103 14.94 -8.63 0.02
C LEU A 103 14.72 -9.84 -0.90
N TYR A 104 15.57 -10.02 -1.91
CA TYR A 104 15.42 -11.15 -2.84
C TYR A 104 15.68 -12.49 -2.16
N GLY A 105 16.64 -12.54 -1.24
CA GLY A 105 16.90 -13.71 -0.43
C GLY A 105 15.68 -14.11 0.43
N TYR A 106 14.98 -13.12 1.00
CA TYR A 106 13.76 -13.35 1.76
C TYR A 106 12.62 -13.87 0.88
N MET A 107 12.32 -13.18 -0.23
CA MET A 107 11.29 -13.62 -1.18
C MET A 107 11.55 -15.05 -1.68
N LEU A 108 12.79 -15.36 -2.04
CA LEU A 108 13.16 -16.71 -2.49
C LEU A 108 13.03 -17.75 -1.38
N ALA A 109 13.47 -17.44 -0.16
CA ALA A 109 13.41 -18.36 0.97
C ALA A 109 11.96 -18.65 1.41
N THR A 110 11.10 -17.64 1.38
CA THR A 110 9.70 -17.75 1.80
C THR A 110 8.85 -18.39 0.71
N LEU A 111 8.77 -17.76 -0.47
CA LEU A 111 7.89 -18.20 -1.56
C LEU A 111 8.43 -19.43 -2.31
N GLY A 112 9.75 -19.63 -2.34
CA GLY A 112 10.39 -20.76 -3.01
C GLY A 112 10.09 -22.13 -2.37
N THR A 113 9.43 -22.16 -1.21
CA THR A 113 8.92 -23.39 -0.60
C THR A 113 7.70 -23.97 -1.33
N HIS A 114 6.99 -23.16 -2.14
CA HIS A 114 5.79 -23.52 -2.90
C HIS A 114 5.96 -23.34 -4.43
N PRO A 115 6.98 -23.93 -5.07
CA PRO A 115 7.35 -23.60 -6.44
C PRO A 115 6.24 -23.84 -7.47
N TYR A 116 5.43 -24.89 -7.28
CA TYR A 116 4.32 -25.19 -8.20
C TYR A 116 3.17 -24.19 -8.08
N ALA A 117 2.69 -23.95 -6.85
CA ALA A 117 1.60 -23.02 -6.61
C ALA A 117 2.01 -21.58 -7.00
N LEU A 118 3.26 -21.20 -6.74
CA LEU A 118 3.84 -19.94 -7.21
C LEU A 118 3.85 -19.84 -8.73
N MET A 119 4.32 -20.87 -9.45
CA MET A 119 4.29 -20.89 -10.92
C MET A 119 2.85 -20.78 -11.45
N LYS A 120 1.90 -21.50 -10.84
CA LYS A 120 0.49 -21.43 -11.22
C LYS A 120 -0.10 -20.04 -10.92
N ALA A 121 0.28 -19.40 -9.82
CA ALA A 121 -0.13 -18.03 -9.50
C ALA A 121 0.35 -17.04 -10.58
N PHE A 122 1.59 -17.14 -11.04
CA PHE A 122 2.09 -16.29 -12.15
C PHE A 122 1.36 -16.51 -13.47
N ILE A 123 0.81 -17.71 -13.71
CA ILE A 123 0.03 -18.00 -14.92
C ILE A 123 -1.41 -17.51 -14.77
N ARG A 124 -1.99 -17.65 -13.57
CA ARG A 124 -3.39 -17.37 -13.30
C ARG A 124 -3.66 -15.88 -13.05
N TYR A 125 -2.74 -15.21 -12.36
CA TYR A 125 -2.93 -13.86 -11.83
C TYR A 125 -1.95 -12.88 -12.47
N PRO A 126 -2.42 -11.98 -13.36
CA PRO A 126 -1.57 -10.97 -13.98
C PRO A 126 -0.88 -10.06 -12.95
N TRP A 127 -1.59 -9.71 -11.87
CA TRP A 127 -1.10 -8.84 -10.80
C TRP A 127 0.15 -9.40 -10.07
N MET A 128 0.39 -10.72 -10.10
CA MET A 128 1.60 -11.32 -9.52
C MET A 128 2.90 -10.82 -10.17
N ALA A 129 2.85 -10.47 -11.46
CA ALA A 129 4.04 -10.02 -12.19
C ALA A 129 4.55 -8.66 -11.68
N SER A 130 3.64 -7.77 -11.25
CA SER A 130 4.01 -6.43 -10.75
C SER A 130 4.91 -6.52 -9.52
N TYR A 131 4.71 -7.50 -8.64
CA TYR A 131 5.55 -7.71 -7.45
C TYR A 131 7.03 -8.02 -7.76
N LEU A 132 7.35 -8.54 -8.95
CA LEU A 132 8.75 -8.75 -9.36
C LEU A 132 9.53 -7.43 -9.47
N THR A 133 8.82 -6.30 -9.59
CA THR A 133 9.38 -4.96 -9.70
C THR A 133 9.52 -4.24 -8.36
N ALA A 134 9.18 -4.88 -7.23
CA ALA A 134 9.26 -4.28 -5.88
C ALA A 134 10.63 -3.66 -5.54
N ALA A 135 11.73 -4.28 -5.99
CA ALA A 135 13.06 -3.70 -5.78
C ALA A 135 13.28 -2.39 -6.57
N ASN A 136 12.67 -2.26 -7.75
CA ASN A 136 12.70 -1.02 -8.51
C ASN A 136 11.87 0.07 -7.81
N MET A 137 10.70 -0.28 -7.26
CA MET A 137 9.93 0.60 -6.39
C MET A 137 10.78 1.10 -5.21
N MET A 138 11.50 0.22 -4.49
CA MET A 138 12.41 0.65 -3.43
C MET A 138 13.51 1.59 -3.93
N ASP A 139 14.16 1.28 -5.06
CA ASP A 139 15.25 2.11 -5.59
C ASP A 139 14.79 3.54 -5.94
N ARG A 140 13.56 3.70 -6.44
CA ARG A 140 12.94 5.02 -6.70
C ARG A 140 12.73 5.82 -5.42
N HIS A 141 12.22 5.19 -4.36
CA HIS A 141 11.99 5.84 -3.06
C HIS A 141 13.27 6.24 -2.34
N LYS A 142 14.39 5.59 -2.65
CA LYS A 142 15.70 5.87 -2.05
C LYS A 142 16.56 6.82 -2.86
N LEU A 143 16.12 7.25 -4.05
CA LEU A 143 16.97 8.04 -4.95
C LEU A 143 17.40 9.35 -4.27
N GLY A 144 18.70 9.63 -4.26
CA GLY A 144 19.29 10.79 -3.59
C GLY A 144 19.50 10.64 -2.08
N LEU A 145 18.87 9.66 -1.42
CA LEU A 145 19.01 9.47 0.03
C LEU A 145 20.39 8.91 0.40
N ARG A 146 20.95 9.44 1.49
CA ARG A 146 22.24 9.08 2.10
C ARG A 146 22.16 9.09 3.62
N GLY A 147 23.18 8.57 4.29
CA GLY A 147 23.29 8.63 5.74
C GLY A 147 22.04 8.05 6.41
N LYS A 148 21.61 8.66 7.52
CA LYS A 148 20.46 8.21 8.30
C LYS A 148 19.14 8.11 7.52
N GLN A 149 18.87 9.04 6.60
CA GLN A 149 17.65 9.05 5.78
C GLN A 149 17.49 7.77 4.95
N LEU A 150 18.60 7.30 4.37
CA LEU A 150 18.64 6.03 3.67
C LEU A 150 18.31 4.84 4.60
N ARG A 151 18.75 4.88 5.86
CA ARG A 151 18.55 3.78 6.81
C ARG A 151 17.12 3.74 7.34
N TYR A 152 16.53 4.90 7.64
CA TYR A 152 15.12 4.99 8.05
C TYR A 152 14.21 4.41 6.98
N THR A 153 14.38 4.92 5.75
CA THR A 153 13.63 4.50 4.57
C THR A 153 13.76 2.99 4.31
N GLU A 154 14.98 2.46 4.36
CA GLU A 154 15.23 1.02 4.18
C GLU A 154 14.53 0.14 5.22
N GLU A 155 14.56 0.51 6.49
CA GLU A 155 13.95 -0.30 7.54
C GLU A 155 12.41 -0.25 7.48
N GLN A 156 11.83 0.93 7.23
CA GLN A 156 10.38 1.08 7.07
C GLN A 156 9.85 0.27 5.88
N PHE A 157 10.43 0.46 4.68
CA PHE A 157 9.99 -0.28 3.50
C PHE A 157 10.28 -1.78 3.58
N PHE A 158 11.37 -2.20 4.24
CA PHE A 158 11.61 -3.62 4.45
C PHE A 158 10.55 -4.25 5.36
N GLY A 159 10.04 -3.52 6.36
CA GLY A 159 8.90 -3.95 7.18
C GLY A 159 7.64 -4.19 6.35
N VAL A 160 7.31 -3.24 5.48
CA VAL A 160 6.18 -3.34 4.53
C VAL A 160 6.33 -4.56 3.62
N ILE A 161 7.48 -4.69 2.93
CA ILE A 161 7.71 -5.78 1.97
C ILE A 161 7.74 -7.13 2.67
N HIS A 162 8.27 -7.21 3.88
CA HIS A 162 8.23 -8.43 4.69
C HIS A 162 6.79 -8.88 4.90
N ASN A 163 5.91 -7.97 5.34
CA ASN A 163 4.49 -8.25 5.51
C ASN A 163 3.83 -8.68 4.20
N SER A 164 4.04 -7.93 3.11
CA SER A 164 3.46 -8.25 1.80
C SER A 164 3.88 -9.65 1.31
N VAL A 165 5.13 -10.05 1.50
CA VAL A 165 5.62 -11.39 1.11
C VAL A 165 4.93 -12.49 1.93
N GLU A 166 4.68 -12.27 3.22
CA GLU A 166 3.92 -13.20 4.06
C GLU A 166 2.46 -13.29 3.64
N VAL A 167 1.81 -12.18 3.28
CA VAL A 167 0.44 -12.18 2.76
C VAL A 167 0.35 -12.95 1.44
N ILE A 168 1.30 -12.74 0.52
CA ILE A 168 1.36 -13.49 -0.75
C ILE A 168 1.60 -14.98 -0.49
N LEU A 169 2.47 -15.34 0.45
CA LEU A 169 2.62 -16.74 0.88
C LEU A 169 1.26 -17.29 1.35
N HIS A 170 0.56 -16.54 2.19
CA HIS A 170 -0.71 -16.97 2.74
C HIS A 170 -1.78 -17.19 1.67
N ILE A 171 -1.84 -16.33 0.65
CA ILE A 171 -2.70 -16.50 -0.52
C ILE A 171 -2.32 -17.80 -1.25
N ILE A 172 -1.04 -17.97 -1.58
CA ILE A 172 -0.54 -19.13 -2.33
C ILE A 172 -0.84 -20.45 -1.63
N GLU A 173 -0.81 -20.50 -0.30
CA GLU A 173 -1.08 -21.71 0.49
C GLU A 173 -2.55 -22.12 0.57
N ARG A 174 -3.45 -21.18 0.31
CA ARG A 174 -4.88 -21.32 0.63
C ARG A 174 -5.73 -21.36 -0.63
N ASP A 175 -5.36 -20.58 -1.64
CA ASP A 175 -6.19 -20.31 -2.79
C ASP A 175 -6.72 -21.57 -3.48
N ALA A 176 -8.05 -21.67 -3.57
CA ALA A 176 -8.73 -22.78 -4.22
C ALA A 176 -8.39 -22.90 -5.71
N ASN A 177 -8.02 -21.79 -6.37
CA ASN A 177 -7.63 -21.79 -7.78
C ASN A 177 -6.25 -22.46 -8.00
N LEU A 178 -5.37 -22.42 -7.00
CA LEU A 178 -3.99 -22.92 -7.11
C LEU A 178 -3.85 -24.39 -6.69
N HIS A 179 -4.72 -24.88 -5.82
CA HIS A 179 -4.65 -26.21 -5.24
C HIS A 179 -5.71 -27.17 -5.76
N SER A 180 -5.44 -28.47 -5.64
CA SER A 180 -6.42 -29.52 -5.90
C SER A 180 -7.59 -29.41 -4.92
N PRO A 181 -8.85 -29.68 -5.34
CA PRO A 181 -9.98 -29.80 -4.43
C PRO A 181 -9.76 -30.84 -3.31
N ASN A 182 -8.87 -31.82 -3.56
CA ASN A 182 -8.51 -32.85 -2.58
C ASN A 182 -7.41 -32.41 -1.58
N ASN A 183 -6.85 -31.22 -1.74
CA ASN A 183 -5.85 -30.68 -0.82
C ASN A 183 -6.52 -30.22 0.48
N ARG A 184 -6.60 -31.16 1.43
CA ARG A 184 -7.21 -30.94 2.75
C ARG A 184 -6.53 -29.84 3.56
N ARG A 185 -5.22 -29.60 3.36
CA ARG A 185 -4.49 -28.53 4.07
C ARG A 185 -4.99 -27.17 3.61
N ALA A 186 -4.98 -26.93 2.30
CA ALA A 186 -5.45 -25.67 1.72
C ALA A 186 -6.92 -25.42 2.09
N ALA A 187 -7.77 -26.45 1.97
CA ALA A 187 -9.18 -26.37 2.38
C ALA A 187 -9.35 -25.97 3.84
N ARG A 188 -8.65 -26.64 4.78
CA ARG A 188 -8.74 -26.31 6.21
C ARG A 188 -8.26 -24.89 6.53
N LEU A 189 -7.22 -24.41 5.83
CA LEU A 189 -6.74 -23.05 6.03
C LEU A 189 -7.81 -22.04 5.57
N ARG A 190 -8.40 -22.23 4.37
CA ARG A 190 -9.52 -21.39 3.89
C ARG A 190 -10.71 -21.42 4.83
N ASP A 191 -11.09 -22.60 5.33
CA ASP A 191 -12.22 -22.77 6.26
C ASP A 191 -12.08 -21.94 7.53
N LYS A 192 -10.86 -21.49 7.87
CA LYS A 192 -10.54 -20.67 9.05
C LYS A 192 -10.12 -19.24 8.71
N THR A 193 -10.21 -18.83 7.45
CA THR A 193 -9.80 -17.49 7.01
C THR A 193 -11.02 -16.61 6.78
N VAL A 194 -11.05 -15.47 7.47
CA VAL A 194 -11.99 -14.36 7.22
C VAL A 194 -11.39 -13.47 6.14
N MET A 195 -12.10 -13.27 5.04
CA MET A 195 -11.67 -12.32 4.02
C MET A 195 -12.18 -10.93 4.36
N PHE A 196 -11.33 -9.93 4.19
CA PHE A 196 -11.66 -8.53 4.38
C PHE A 196 -11.47 -7.75 3.09
N ASP A 197 -12.30 -6.73 2.93
CA ASP A 197 -12.12 -5.61 2.01
C ASP A 197 -11.11 -4.60 2.60
N GLU A 198 -10.48 -3.78 1.77
CA GLU A 198 -9.35 -2.91 2.14
C GLU A 198 -9.67 -1.82 3.15
N MET A 199 -10.96 -1.44 3.22
CA MET A 199 -11.44 -0.37 4.08
C MET A 199 -12.23 -0.91 5.29
N THR A 200 -11.66 -1.90 5.98
CA THR A 200 -12.28 -2.56 7.15
C THR A 200 -11.35 -2.54 8.37
N PRO A 201 -11.89 -2.62 9.60
CA PRO A 201 -11.09 -2.57 10.82
C PRO A 201 -10.53 -3.95 11.15
N SER A 202 -9.45 -4.34 10.45
CA SER A 202 -8.78 -5.65 10.60
C SER A 202 -8.31 -5.95 12.03
N ILE A 203 -8.14 -4.92 12.88
CA ILE A 203 -7.90 -5.07 14.33
C ILE A 203 -8.94 -5.94 15.03
N ILE A 204 -10.14 -6.07 14.47
CA ILE A 204 -11.17 -6.99 14.97
C ILE A 204 -10.62 -8.42 15.09
N MET A 205 -9.74 -8.82 14.19
CA MET A 205 -9.14 -10.17 14.21
C MET A 205 -8.19 -10.42 15.38
N ALA A 206 -7.75 -9.38 16.09
CA ALA A 206 -7.01 -9.52 17.35
C ALA A 206 -7.76 -10.32 18.42
N GLY A 207 -9.10 -10.29 18.37
CA GLY A 207 -9.97 -11.04 19.26
C GLY A 207 -10.18 -12.51 18.85
N PHE A 208 -9.71 -12.94 17.68
CA PHE A 208 -9.96 -14.27 17.14
C PHE A 208 -8.65 -15.04 16.89
N PRO A 209 -7.93 -15.49 17.93
CA PRO A 209 -6.61 -16.11 17.80
C PRO A 209 -6.59 -17.45 17.06
N ASP A 210 -7.75 -18.09 16.88
CA ASP A 210 -7.90 -19.38 16.20
C ASP A 210 -8.27 -19.25 14.71
N LEU A 211 -8.46 -18.01 14.23
CA LEU A 211 -8.79 -17.67 12.86
C LEU A 211 -7.64 -16.92 12.20
N ASP A 212 -7.53 -17.06 10.89
CA ASP A 212 -6.69 -16.24 10.04
C ASP A 212 -7.55 -15.16 9.36
N TRP A 213 -6.90 -14.13 8.82
CA TRP A 213 -7.57 -13.16 7.96
C TRP A 213 -6.67 -12.72 6.81
N ILE A 214 -7.30 -12.34 5.70
CA ILE A 214 -6.61 -11.84 4.51
C ILE A 214 -7.45 -10.73 3.91
N ASP A 215 -6.80 -9.63 3.59
CA ASP A 215 -7.35 -8.60 2.71
C ASP A 215 -7.28 -9.06 1.26
N VAL A 216 -8.43 -9.20 0.61
CA VAL A 216 -8.53 -9.74 -0.75
C VAL A 216 -8.36 -8.68 -1.84
N ALA A 217 -8.50 -7.38 -1.52
CA ALA A 217 -8.37 -6.27 -2.47
C ALA A 217 -6.96 -5.67 -2.48
N MET A 218 -6.30 -5.60 -1.33
CA MET A 218 -4.98 -4.99 -1.21
C MET A 218 -3.92 -5.69 -2.08
N SER A 219 -3.94 -7.03 -2.16
CA SER A 219 -2.91 -7.78 -2.91
C SER A 219 -3.10 -7.73 -4.44
N PRO A 220 -4.32 -7.86 -4.97
CA PRO A 220 -4.53 -7.81 -6.42
C PRO A 220 -4.57 -6.40 -7.02
N VAL A 221 -4.98 -5.38 -6.26
CA VAL A 221 -5.28 -4.03 -6.80
C VAL A 221 -4.42 -2.93 -6.19
N CYS A 222 -4.47 -2.72 -4.86
CA CYS A 222 -3.82 -1.56 -4.25
C CYS A 222 -2.28 -1.63 -4.32
N LEU A 223 -1.69 -2.69 -3.76
CA LEU A 223 -0.24 -2.90 -3.73
C LEU A 223 0.39 -2.91 -5.14
N PRO A 224 -0.17 -3.63 -6.13
CA PRO A 224 0.37 -3.60 -7.49
C PRO A 224 0.37 -2.20 -8.11
N GLY A 225 -0.68 -1.41 -7.90
CA GLY A 225 -0.78 -0.04 -8.42
C GLY A 225 0.29 0.92 -7.88
N GLU A 226 0.81 0.65 -6.69
CA GLU A 226 1.90 1.42 -6.09
C GLU A 226 3.30 0.99 -6.53
N VAL A 227 3.42 -0.27 -6.93
CA VAL A 227 4.67 -0.89 -7.33
C VAL A 227 4.93 -0.70 -8.83
N ASP A 228 3.88 -0.81 -9.65
CA ASP A 228 3.91 -0.72 -11.11
C ASP A 228 2.75 0.16 -11.60
N GLN A 229 3.06 1.31 -12.20
CA GLN A 229 2.03 2.26 -12.66
C GLN A 229 1.01 1.67 -13.66
N PHE A 230 1.32 0.55 -14.30
CA PHE A 230 0.45 -0.06 -15.31
C PHE A 230 -0.42 -1.19 -14.77
N ALA A 231 -0.23 -1.60 -13.50
CA ALA A 231 -0.85 -2.80 -12.96
C ALA A 231 -2.38 -2.80 -13.07
N ASN A 232 -3.00 -1.64 -12.84
CA ASN A 232 -4.45 -1.53 -12.71
C ASN A 232 -5.18 -1.16 -14.00
N ILE A 233 -4.47 -0.72 -15.05
CA ILE A 233 -5.07 -0.34 -16.33
C ILE A 233 -5.91 -1.48 -16.94
N TYR A 234 -5.41 -2.71 -16.85
CA TYR A 234 -6.11 -3.88 -17.36
C TYR A 234 -7.49 -4.08 -16.70
N TYR A 235 -7.57 -3.87 -15.38
CA TYR A 235 -8.82 -4.03 -14.64
C TYR A 235 -9.77 -2.85 -14.87
N VAL A 236 -9.25 -1.61 -14.90
CA VAL A 236 -10.06 -0.42 -15.23
C VAL A 236 -10.72 -0.60 -16.59
N ASP A 237 -9.95 -0.99 -17.61
CA ASP A 237 -10.46 -1.29 -18.95
C ASP A 237 -11.53 -2.39 -18.94
N ALA A 238 -11.35 -3.44 -18.13
CA ALA A 238 -12.32 -4.53 -18.03
C ALA A 238 -13.66 -4.04 -17.48
N ALA A 239 -13.64 -3.18 -16.45
CA ALA A 239 -14.84 -2.59 -15.88
C ALA A 239 -15.54 -1.63 -16.87
N GLU A 240 -14.78 -0.75 -17.52
CA GLU A 240 -15.33 0.20 -18.50
C GLU A 240 -15.95 -0.49 -19.70
N ARG A 241 -15.35 -1.58 -20.19
CA ARG A 241 -15.91 -2.39 -21.30
C ARG A 241 -17.24 -3.05 -20.94
N GLN A 242 -17.51 -3.28 -19.66
CA GLN A 242 -18.80 -3.79 -19.17
C GLN A 242 -19.81 -2.66 -18.89
N GLY A 243 -19.45 -1.41 -19.16
CA GLY A 243 -20.34 -0.25 -19.05
C GLY A 243 -20.20 0.55 -17.77
N LEU A 244 -19.19 0.29 -16.94
CA LEU A 244 -18.85 1.22 -15.84
C LEU A 244 -18.35 2.54 -16.45
N ALA A 245 -18.80 3.67 -15.90
CA ALA A 245 -18.42 4.97 -16.44
C ALA A 245 -16.95 5.29 -16.12
N ALA A 246 -16.25 5.89 -17.09
CA ALA A 246 -14.83 6.26 -16.97
C ALA A 246 -14.57 7.43 -15.99
N ASP A 247 -15.62 8.06 -15.44
CA ASP A 247 -15.50 9.11 -14.42
C ASP A 247 -15.56 8.57 -12.99
N VAL A 248 -15.70 7.24 -12.82
CA VAL A 248 -15.55 6.53 -11.56
C VAL A 248 -14.07 6.42 -11.21
N CYS A 249 -13.75 6.59 -9.93
CA CYS A 249 -12.38 6.47 -9.42
C CYS A 249 -11.70 5.17 -9.90
N PRO A 250 -10.47 5.22 -10.43
CA PRO A 250 -9.76 4.04 -10.93
C PRO A 250 -9.51 2.94 -9.90
N LEU A 251 -9.45 3.24 -8.59
CA LEU A 251 -9.32 2.23 -7.54
C LEU A 251 -10.54 1.29 -7.49
N PRO A 252 -11.77 1.76 -7.19
CA PRO A 252 -12.94 0.90 -7.23
C PRO A 252 -13.23 0.35 -8.63
N SER A 253 -12.91 1.09 -9.71
CA SER A 253 -13.01 0.54 -11.07
C SER A 253 -12.09 -0.67 -11.27
N ALA A 254 -10.86 -0.64 -10.74
CA ALA A 254 -9.94 -1.76 -10.81
C ALA A 254 -10.39 -2.96 -9.95
N GLU A 255 -10.99 -2.73 -8.77
CA GLU A 255 -11.58 -3.80 -7.96
C GLU A 255 -12.75 -4.48 -8.68
N VAL A 256 -13.67 -3.68 -9.23
CA VAL A 256 -14.77 -4.18 -10.08
C VAL A 256 -14.22 -4.95 -11.27
N GLY A 257 -13.19 -4.42 -11.93
CA GLY A 257 -12.50 -5.07 -13.05
C GLY A 257 -11.89 -6.41 -12.68
N CYS A 258 -11.21 -6.49 -11.53
CA CYS A 258 -10.62 -7.71 -10.98
C CYS A 258 -11.68 -8.79 -10.73
N ALA A 259 -12.85 -8.41 -10.21
CA ALA A 259 -13.99 -9.32 -10.08
C ALA A 259 -14.56 -9.77 -11.43
N ILE A 260 -14.67 -8.87 -12.41
CA ILE A 260 -15.21 -9.17 -13.76
C ILE A 260 -14.34 -10.20 -14.49
N VAL A 261 -13.02 -10.09 -14.38
CA VAL A 261 -12.07 -10.99 -15.05
C VAL A 261 -11.71 -12.21 -14.20
N ASP A 262 -12.36 -12.39 -13.04
CA ASP A 262 -12.15 -13.51 -12.13
C ASP A 262 -10.72 -13.57 -11.56
N ASP A 263 -10.06 -12.45 -11.29
CA ASP A 263 -8.64 -12.42 -10.83
C ASP A 263 -8.47 -12.30 -9.30
N TYR A 264 -9.57 -12.29 -8.54
CA TYR A 264 -9.53 -12.37 -7.08
C TYR A 264 -9.20 -13.80 -6.59
N PRO A 265 -8.29 -13.94 -5.61
CA PRO A 265 -7.96 -15.25 -5.06
C PRO A 265 -9.05 -15.77 -4.10
N HIS A 266 -9.28 -17.09 -4.11
CA HIS A 266 -10.29 -17.74 -3.27
C HIS A 266 -9.67 -18.31 -1.99
N VAL A 267 -9.51 -17.45 -0.96
CA VAL A 267 -8.61 -17.74 0.19
C VAL A 267 -9.31 -17.91 1.53
N GLY A 268 -10.62 -17.68 1.63
CA GLY A 268 -11.36 -17.79 2.88
C GLY A 268 -12.78 -18.32 2.72
N SER A 269 -13.50 -18.34 3.84
CA SER A 269 -14.84 -18.94 3.96
C SER A 269 -15.93 -17.95 4.37
N SER A 270 -15.58 -16.68 4.57
CA SER A 270 -16.53 -15.57 4.78
C SER A 270 -15.91 -14.26 4.28
N PHE A 271 -16.73 -13.23 4.10
CA PHE A 271 -16.28 -11.94 3.59
C PHE A 271 -16.86 -10.76 4.37
N VAL A 272 -16.00 -9.86 4.85
CA VAL A 272 -16.38 -8.62 5.53
C VAL A 272 -16.06 -7.44 4.63
N THR A 273 -17.06 -6.61 4.33
CA THR A 273 -16.94 -5.43 3.48
C THR A 273 -17.25 -4.15 4.24
N SER A 274 -17.10 -3.01 3.56
CA SER A 274 -17.33 -1.69 4.13
C SER A 274 -18.15 -0.81 3.18
N SER A 275 -18.85 0.19 3.73
CA SER A 275 -19.51 1.24 2.95
C SER A 275 -18.64 2.48 2.74
N MET A 276 -17.32 2.39 2.92
CA MET A 276 -16.39 3.52 3.02
C MET A 276 -15.14 3.32 2.17
N PRO A 277 -14.38 4.39 1.83
CA PRO A 277 -14.56 5.79 2.24
C PRO A 277 -15.68 6.56 1.51
N CYS A 278 -16.05 6.15 0.30
CA CYS A 278 -16.97 6.91 -0.56
C CYS A 278 -17.91 5.99 -1.35
N ASP A 279 -18.81 6.60 -2.15
CA ASP A 279 -19.77 5.87 -2.98
C ASP A 279 -19.11 4.95 -4.01
N GLY A 280 -17.88 5.27 -4.45
CA GLY A 280 -17.09 4.41 -5.31
C GLY A 280 -16.78 3.06 -4.65
N SER A 281 -16.35 3.08 -3.39
CA SER A 281 -16.08 1.87 -2.61
C SER A 281 -17.34 1.08 -2.28
N ILE A 282 -18.48 1.77 -2.04
CA ILE A 282 -19.78 1.07 -1.94
C ILE A 282 -20.08 0.32 -3.24
N GLY A 283 -19.83 0.97 -4.39
CA GLY A 283 -19.92 0.35 -5.71
C GLY A 283 -19.08 -0.91 -5.80
N ALA A 284 -17.77 -0.82 -5.55
CA ALA A 284 -16.86 -1.94 -5.59
C ALA A 284 -17.26 -3.08 -4.63
N ALA A 285 -17.57 -2.78 -3.37
CA ALA A 285 -18.02 -3.75 -2.38
C ALA A 285 -19.28 -4.52 -2.82
N LEU A 286 -20.20 -3.87 -3.56
CA LEU A 286 -21.38 -4.55 -4.13
C LEU A 286 -20.99 -5.55 -5.24
N PHE A 287 -20.03 -5.22 -6.09
CA PHE A 287 -19.53 -6.12 -7.14
C PHE A 287 -18.72 -7.28 -6.54
N THR A 288 -17.77 -6.99 -5.63
CA THR A 288 -16.98 -8.00 -4.93
C THR A 288 -17.86 -8.91 -4.10
N GLY A 289 -18.89 -8.36 -3.45
CA GLY A 289 -19.92 -9.14 -2.77
C GLY A 289 -20.71 -10.06 -3.72
N ARG A 290 -21.03 -9.61 -4.94
CA ARG A 290 -21.67 -10.48 -5.95
C ARG A 290 -20.73 -11.56 -6.47
N TYR A 291 -19.44 -11.25 -6.63
CA TYR A 291 -18.42 -12.22 -6.99
C TYR A 291 -18.36 -13.34 -5.94
N PHE A 292 -18.20 -12.99 -4.66
CA PHE A 292 -18.21 -13.92 -3.53
C PHE A 292 -19.62 -14.28 -3.01
N HIS A 293 -20.62 -14.36 -3.88
CA HIS A 293 -22.02 -14.59 -3.48
C HIS A 293 -22.27 -15.86 -2.67
N ASP A 294 -21.43 -16.88 -2.83
CA ASP A 294 -21.53 -18.17 -2.13
C ASP A 294 -21.04 -18.12 -0.67
N LEU A 295 -20.38 -17.03 -0.26
CA LEU A 295 -19.83 -16.90 1.09
C LEU A 295 -20.77 -16.10 2.01
N PRO A 296 -20.85 -16.48 3.31
CA PRO A 296 -21.42 -15.61 4.32
C PRO A 296 -20.71 -14.26 4.30
N ARG A 297 -21.48 -13.17 4.37
CA ARG A 297 -20.95 -11.81 4.28
C ARG A 297 -21.57 -10.85 5.28
N PHE A 298 -20.77 -9.87 5.69
CA PHE A 298 -21.20 -8.77 6.55
C PHE A 298 -20.62 -7.46 6.03
N ALA A 299 -21.45 -6.41 5.94
CA ALA A 299 -21.01 -5.08 5.51
C ALA A 299 -21.03 -4.13 6.72
N LEU A 300 -19.85 -3.63 7.09
CA LEU A 300 -19.71 -2.53 8.04
C LEU A 300 -20.14 -1.22 7.38
N THR A 301 -20.88 -0.40 8.12
CA THR A 301 -21.53 0.81 7.61
C THR A 301 -21.33 1.99 8.55
N PRO A 302 -20.07 2.41 8.82
CA PRO A 302 -19.81 3.40 9.86
C PRO A 302 -20.43 4.77 9.51
N PRO A 303 -20.93 5.55 10.48
CA PRO A 303 -21.60 6.83 10.24
C PRO A 303 -20.77 7.89 9.51
N GLN A 304 -21.31 8.54 8.47
CA GLN A 304 -20.60 9.62 7.76
C GLN A 304 -20.26 10.82 8.67
N ARG A 305 -21.15 11.20 9.59
CA ARG A 305 -20.94 12.31 10.54
C ARG A 305 -20.38 11.82 11.88
N PHE A 306 -19.23 11.16 11.83
CA PHE A 306 -18.62 10.46 12.96
C PHE A 306 -18.14 11.35 14.14
N ASN A 307 -18.17 12.68 13.98
CA ASN A 307 -17.87 13.61 15.08
C ASN A 307 -19.09 13.91 15.96
N GLU A 308 -20.30 13.52 15.53
CA GLU A 308 -21.52 13.70 16.32
C GLU A 308 -21.60 12.60 17.40
N PRO A 309 -21.66 12.93 18.70
CA PRO A 309 -21.65 11.92 19.78
C PRO A 309 -22.76 10.87 19.66
N GLU A 310 -23.90 11.23 19.08
CA GLU A 310 -25.06 10.36 18.87
C GLU A 310 -24.77 9.21 17.90
N THR A 311 -23.79 9.36 17.00
CA THR A 311 -23.48 8.34 16.00
C THR A 311 -22.58 7.24 16.55
N LEU A 312 -21.84 7.49 17.63
CA LEU A 312 -20.92 6.52 18.23
C LEU A 312 -21.65 5.26 18.71
N ALA A 313 -22.85 5.41 19.29
CA ALA A 313 -23.64 4.28 19.76
C ALA A 313 -24.03 3.34 18.60
N TYR A 314 -24.32 3.89 17.42
CA TYR A 314 -24.54 3.11 16.21
C TYR A 314 -23.26 2.42 15.74
N ALA A 315 -22.15 3.15 15.67
CA ALA A 315 -20.87 2.61 15.20
C ALA A 315 -20.39 1.44 16.09
N VAL A 316 -20.53 1.57 17.41
CA VAL A 316 -20.25 0.49 18.37
C VAL A 316 -21.16 -0.72 18.16
N LYS A 317 -22.45 -0.49 17.91
CA LYS A 317 -23.39 -1.58 17.61
C LYS A 317 -22.99 -2.31 16.32
N ASP A 318 -22.55 -1.59 15.31
CA ASP A 318 -22.13 -2.16 14.03
C ASP A 318 -20.87 -3.03 14.17
N VAL A 319 -19.87 -2.54 14.93
CA VAL A 319 -18.69 -3.34 15.30
C VAL A 319 -19.11 -4.62 16.05
N ARG A 320 -20.00 -4.52 17.05
CA ARG A 320 -20.50 -5.70 17.78
C ARG A 320 -21.20 -6.70 16.87
N ASN A 321 -21.96 -6.23 15.87
CA ASN A 321 -22.63 -7.09 14.91
C ASN A 321 -21.62 -7.82 14.01
N CYS A 322 -20.55 -7.16 13.57
CA CYS A 322 -19.46 -7.78 12.82
C CYS A 322 -18.75 -8.87 13.66
N ILE A 323 -18.46 -8.58 14.93
CA ILE A 323 -17.91 -9.56 15.87
C ILE A 323 -18.84 -10.77 15.99
N HIS A 324 -20.14 -10.53 16.20
CA HIS A 324 -21.13 -11.58 16.31
C HIS A 324 -21.26 -12.42 15.02
N PHE A 325 -21.18 -11.78 13.86
CA PHE A 325 -21.15 -12.46 12.57
C PHE A 325 -19.99 -13.45 12.50
N ILE A 326 -18.77 -13.04 12.85
CA ILE A 326 -17.59 -13.92 12.85
C ILE A 326 -17.76 -15.05 13.88
N GLU A 327 -18.21 -14.75 15.10
CA GLU A 327 -18.49 -15.78 16.12
C GLU A 327 -19.48 -16.84 15.62
N SER A 328 -20.58 -16.40 14.99
CA SER A 328 -21.64 -17.29 14.52
C SER A 328 -21.21 -18.13 13.30
N THR A 329 -20.41 -17.55 12.41
CA THR A 329 -19.95 -18.21 11.18
C THR A 329 -18.94 -19.31 11.47
N TYR A 330 -18.03 -19.07 12.41
CA TYR A 330 -16.93 -20.01 12.71
C TYR A 330 -17.15 -20.83 13.99
N GLY A 331 -18.21 -20.56 14.76
CA GLY A 331 -18.47 -21.24 16.03
C GLY A 331 -17.42 -20.95 17.11
N VAL A 332 -16.78 -19.77 17.05
CA VAL A 332 -15.74 -19.33 18.00
C VAL A 332 -16.25 -18.17 18.86
N LYS A 333 -15.49 -17.80 19.89
CA LYS A 333 -15.79 -16.65 20.76
C LYS A 333 -14.65 -15.65 20.79
N TRP A 334 -15.01 -14.37 20.88
CA TRP A 334 -14.03 -13.30 20.99
C TRP A 334 -13.22 -13.42 22.28
N ASN A 335 -11.90 -13.45 22.14
CA ASN A 335 -10.96 -13.53 23.22
C ASN A 335 -10.46 -12.13 23.62
N TRP A 336 -11.00 -11.62 24.72
CA TRP A 336 -10.61 -10.32 25.26
C TRP A 336 -9.16 -10.25 25.71
N ASP A 337 -8.60 -11.31 26.30
CA ASP A 337 -7.21 -11.30 26.76
C ASP A 337 -6.24 -11.15 25.59
N ARG A 338 -6.54 -11.81 24.47
CA ARG A 338 -5.79 -11.67 23.22
C ARG A 338 -5.97 -10.29 22.59
N PHE A 339 -7.20 -9.78 22.58
CA PHE A 339 -7.44 -8.41 22.15
C PHE A 339 -6.62 -7.41 22.98
N TRP A 340 -6.57 -7.53 24.31
CA TRP A 340 -5.77 -6.65 25.17
C TRP A 340 -4.27 -6.72 24.91
N GLU A 341 -3.74 -7.90 24.63
CA GLU A 341 -2.33 -8.08 24.24
C GLU A 341 -2.02 -7.31 22.96
N LYS A 342 -2.87 -7.43 21.94
CA LYS A 342 -2.69 -6.77 20.65
C LYS A 342 -3.03 -5.28 20.67
N ALA A 343 -3.98 -4.85 21.48
CA ALA A 343 -4.27 -3.43 21.70
C ALA A 343 -3.06 -2.69 22.31
N LYS A 344 -2.28 -3.34 23.19
CA LYS A 344 -1.01 -2.78 23.69
C LYS A 344 0.00 -2.60 22.57
N GLU A 345 0.10 -3.58 21.68
CA GLU A 345 0.99 -3.53 20.52
C GLU A 345 0.59 -2.39 19.57
N TYR A 346 -0.71 -2.27 19.26
CA TYR A 346 -1.26 -1.17 18.47
C TYR A 346 -0.97 0.21 19.09
N ASN A 347 -1.17 0.34 20.40
CA ASN A 347 -0.91 1.60 21.10
C ASN A 347 0.58 1.98 21.03
N LEU A 348 1.47 0.98 21.02
CA LEU A 348 2.91 1.20 20.89
C LEU A 348 3.30 1.69 19.49
N THR A 349 2.75 1.10 18.43
CA THR A 349 3.01 1.58 17.05
C THR A 349 2.39 2.96 16.82
N THR A 350 1.22 3.21 17.39
CA THR A 350 0.59 4.54 17.40
C THR A 350 1.47 5.57 18.08
N GLN A 351 2.09 5.24 19.23
CA GLN A 351 3.05 6.13 19.89
C GLN A 351 4.27 6.39 19.00
N CYS A 352 4.83 5.35 18.35
CA CYS A 352 5.97 5.52 17.43
C CYS A 352 5.64 6.48 16.27
N MET A 353 4.42 6.41 15.74
CA MET A 353 3.93 7.35 14.72
C MET A 353 3.86 8.78 15.26
N LEU A 354 3.29 8.98 16.46
CA LEU A 354 3.23 10.30 17.09
C LEU A 354 4.62 10.87 17.41
N ASP A 355 5.56 10.05 17.87
CA ASP A 355 6.94 10.47 18.12
C ASP A 355 7.62 11.00 16.84
N LYS A 356 7.39 10.35 15.69
CA LYS A 356 7.89 10.83 14.40
C LYS A 356 7.27 12.17 14.02
N TRP A 357 5.98 12.36 14.27
CA TRP A 357 5.30 13.63 14.03
C TRP A 357 5.83 14.75 14.92
N ASP A 358 6.01 14.48 16.21
CA ASP A 358 6.55 15.45 17.15
C ASP A 358 7.95 15.92 16.73
N VAL A 359 8.80 14.98 16.30
CA VAL A 359 10.12 15.31 15.71
C VAL A 359 9.97 16.14 14.43
N ASN A 360 9.03 15.79 13.54
CA ASN A 360 8.81 16.54 12.31
C ASN A 360 8.23 17.94 12.52
N CYS A 361 7.55 18.20 13.63
CA CYS A 361 7.10 19.54 14.02
C CYS A 361 8.27 20.46 14.39
N THR A 362 9.43 19.89 14.74
CA THR A 362 10.63 20.68 15.06
C THR A 362 11.34 21.22 13.80
N PRO A 363 12.33 22.12 13.97
CA PRO A 363 13.21 22.53 12.87
C PRO A 363 14.05 21.39 12.26
N TYR A 364 14.11 20.20 12.87
CA TYR A 364 15.00 19.10 12.48
C TYR A 364 14.21 17.81 12.12
N PRO A 365 13.32 17.85 11.12
CA PRO A 365 12.50 16.70 10.75
C PRO A 365 13.38 15.52 10.31
N GLN A 366 12.94 14.30 10.63
CA GLN A 366 13.75 13.10 10.42
C GLN A 366 13.09 12.10 9.47
N VAL A 367 11.94 11.52 9.83
CA VAL A 367 11.26 10.49 9.01
C VAL A 367 10.10 11.14 8.27
N THR A 368 10.23 11.34 6.96
CA THR A 368 9.32 12.20 6.17
C THR A 368 8.96 11.58 4.82
N GLY A 369 7.99 12.19 4.12
CA GLY A 369 7.56 11.79 2.77
C GLY A 369 7.01 10.36 2.72
N SER A 370 7.14 9.73 1.56
CA SER A 370 6.66 8.37 1.26
C SER A 370 7.07 7.29 2.27
N ALA A 371 8.23 7.42 2.92
CA ALA A 371 8.67 6.45 3.92
C ALA A 371 7.79 6.49 5.18
N LEU A 372 7.36 7.70 5.57
CA LEU A 372 6.44 7.90 6.68
C LEU A 372 5.02 7.45 6.30
N SER A 373 4.54 7.89 5.13
CA SER A 373 3.14 7.68 4.73
C SER A 373 2.84 6.23 4.40
N LEU A 374 3.59 5.64 3.46
CA LEU A 374 3.33 4.27 3.02
C LEU A 374 3.54 3.27 4.16
N GLN A 375 4.53 3.48 5.04
CA GLN A 375 4.70 2.60 6.19
C GLN A 375 3.47 2.59 7.10
N ARG A 376 2.89 3.77 7.38
CA ARG A 376 1.71 3.88 8.24
C ARG A 376 0.45 3.32 7.57
N GLU A 377 0.29 3.59 6.27
CA GLU A 377 -0.75 3.01 5.42
C GLU A 377 -0.77 1.48 5.50
N TYR A 378 0.34 0.83 5.16
CA TYR A 378 0.43 -0.62 5.18
C TYR A 378 0.37 -1.23 6.58
N GLU A 379 0.92 -0.53 7.59
CA GLU A 379 0.81 -0.96 8.97
C GLU A 379 -0.65 -1.03 9.41
N PHE A 380 -1.47 -0.04 9.01
CA PHE A 380 -2.87 0.02 9.42
C PHE A 380 -3.77 -0.87 8.55
N GLN A 381 -3.69 -0.78 7.22
CA GLN A 381 -4.60 -1.49 6.31
C GLN A 381 -4.22 -2.95 6.12
N THR A 382 -2.99 -3.23 5.69
CA THR A 382 -2.57 -4.59 5.34
C THR A 382 -2.21 -5.43 6.57
N ALA A 383 -1.55 -4.82 7.56
CA ALA A 383 -1.12 -5.55 8.76
C ALA A 383 -2.13 -5.44 9.92
N GLY A 384 -3.10 -4.52 9.87
CA GLY A 384 -4.03 -4.27 10.98
C GLY A 384 -3.37 -3.81 12.28
N CYS A 385 -2.11 -3.37 12.21
CA CYS A 385 -1.16 -3.20 13.32
C CYS A 385 -0.99 -4.48 14.17
N LEU A 386 -1.12 -5.66 13.54
CA LEU A 386 -1.02 -6.96 14.19
C LEU A 386 0.28 -7.70 13.91
N ASP A 387 1.11 -7.20 12.98
CA ASP A 387 2.38 -7.79 12.55
C ASP A 387 3.54 -7.41 13.50
N PRO A 388 4.05 -8.37 14.31
CA PRO A 388 5.15 -8.10 15.24
C PRO A 388 6.46 -7.71 14.57
N TYR A 389 6.67 -8.12 13.31
CA TYR A 389 7.85 -7.72 12.55
C TYR A 389 7.81 -6.22 12.26
N MET A 390 6.67 -5.72 11.77
CA MET A 390 6.47 -4.30 11.52
C MET A 390 6.58 -3.49 12.81
N THR A 391 5.95 -3.93 13.91
CA THR A 391 6.11 -3.31 15.24
C THR A 391 7.58 -3.19 15.64
N SER A 392 8.37 -4.25 15.44
CA SER A 392 9.80 -4.25 15.77
C SER A 392 10.63 -3.31 14.88
N GLN A 393 10.25 -3.17 13.61
CA GLN A 393 10.88 -2.19 12.72
C GLN A 393 10.56 -0.77 13.16
N ASP A 394 9.31 -0.52 13.58
CA ASP A 394 8.89 0.82 13.95
C ASP A 394 9.62 1.32 15.19
N LEU A 395 9.70 0.49 16.23
CA LEU A 395 10.51 0.77 17.42
C LEU A 395 11.97 1.05 17.07
N LYS A 396 12.54 0.28 16.15
CA LYS A 396 13.93 0.44 15.71
C LYS A 396 14.12 1.77 14.98
N VAL A 397 13.22 2.11 14.07
CA VAL A 397 13.28 3.36 13.32
C VAL A 397 13.10 4.55 14.25
N THR A 398 12.18 4.47 15.22
CA THR A 398 11.99 5.51 16.24
C THR A 398 13.24 5.73 17.08
N ASP A 399 13.91 4.68 17.56
CA ASP A 399 15.20 4.82 18.28
C ASP A 399 16.27 5.48 17.41
N MET A 400 16.45 5.00 16.18
CA MET A 400 17.42 5.57 15.25
C MET A 400 17.08 7.02 14.87
N MET A 401 15.79 7.36 14.80
CA MET A 401 15.29 8.70 14.53
C MET A 401 15.60 9.64 15.68
N LEU A 402 15.32 9.25 16.92
CA LEU A 402 15.60 10.08 18.10
C LEU A 402 17.09 10.37 18.25
N GLN A 403 17.95 9.37 17.98
CA GLN A 403 19.40 9.56 17.92
C GLN A 403 19.78 10.56 16.84
N GLY A 404 19.27 10.38 15.61
CA GLY A 404 19.55 11.28 14.49
C GLY A 404 19.00 12.70 14.68
N TYR A 405 17.89 12.85 15.40
CA TYR A 405 17.30 14.13 15.79
C TYR A 405 18.22 14.90 16.74
N GLU A 406 18.72 14.25 17.81
CA GLU A 406 19.64 14.91 18.74
C GLU A 406 20.98 15.25 18.06
N GLU A 407 21.48 14.40 17.14
CA GLU A 407 22.66 14.72 16.33
C GLU A 407 22.48 15.98 15.46
N ASP A 408 21.35 16.10 14.74
CA ASP A 408 21.07 17.28 13.91
C ASP A 408 20.85 18.52 14.75
N LYS A 409 20.14 18.39 15.87
CA LYS A 409 19.88 19.48 16.79
C LYS A 409 21.16 20.02 17.41
N LEU A 410 22.09 19.15 17.81
CA LEU A 410 23.41 19.54 18.31
C LEU A 410 24.26 20.22 17.23
N ALA A 411 24.11 19.81 15.98
CA ALA A 411 24.85 20.36 14.84
C ALA A 411 24.13 21.51 14.11
N ASP A 412 22.92 21.90 14.54
CA ASP A 412 21.98 22.77 13.83
C ASP A 412 21.84 22.45 12.32
N ARG A 413 21.74 21.15 11.99
CA ARG A 413 21.65 20.70 10.60
C ARG A 413 20.21 20.67 10.11
N ARG A 414 19.90 21.50 9.11
CA ARG A 414 18.58 21.60 8.49
C ARG A 414 18.68 21.31 6.99
N ASP A 415 18.51 20.04 6.63
CA ASP A 415 18.66 19.57 5.26
C ASP A 415 17.33 19.72 4.46
N TYR A 416 16.84 20.95 4.33
CA TYR A 416 15.67 21.31 3.50
C TYR A 416 15.65 22.81 3.13
N LYS A 417 14.99 23.14 2.01
CA LYS A 417 14.70 24.54 1.62
C LYS A 417 13.30 24.96 2.04
N TYR A 418 12.33 24.08 1.85
CA TYR A 418 10.91 24.36 2.09
C TYR A 418 10.27 23.26 2.94
N ARG A 419 9.23 23.64 3.67
CA ARG A 419 8.43 22.74 4.49
C ARG A 419 7.04 22.65 3.88
N ALA A 420 6.63 21.44 3.53
CA ALA A 420 5.31 21.17 2.97
C ALA A 420 4.57 20.10 3.77
N ILE A 421 3.24 20.16 3.71
CA ILE A 421 2.40 19.00 3.94
C ILE A 421 1.82 18.53 2.61
N VAL A 422 1.53 17.25 2.52
CA VAL A 422 0.73 16.68 1.44
C VAL A 422 -0.70 16.52 1.92
N TRP A 423 -1.65 16.89 1.06
CA TRP A 423 -3.07 16.82 1.36
C TRP A 423 -3.86 16.18 0.23
N CYS A 424 -4.98 15.54 0.57
CA CYS A 424 -5.77 14.65 -0.31
C CYS A 424 -5.04 13.35 -0.66
N CYS A 425 -5.76 12.41 -1.28
CA CYS A 425 -5.28 11.08 -1.64
C CYS A 425 -4.16 11.15 -2.69
N PRO A 426 -2.99 10.53 -2.48
CA PRO A 426 -1.85 10.58 -3.38
C PRO A 426 -2.07 9.79 -4.66
N ALA A 427 -1.22 10.03 -5.67
CA ALA A 427 -1.17 9.14 -6.82
C ALA A 427 -0.44 7.83 -6.44
N HIS A 428 -1.17 6.73 -6.33
CA HIS A 428 -0.57 5.41 -6.06
C HIS A 428 0.38 5.02 -7.19
N TYR A 429 0.04 5.31 -8.45
CA TYR A 429 1.00 5.08 -9.54
C TYR A 429 2.26 5.95 -9.45
N TYR A 430 2.37 6.93 -8.54
CA TYR A 430 3.57 7.77 -8.34
C TYR A 430 3.94 7.97 -6.85
N THR A 431 3.98 6.88 -6.10
CA THR A 431 4.33 6.83 -4.67
C THR A 431 5.60 7.59 -4.23
N HIS A 432 6.60 7.73 -5.10
CA HIS A 432 7.87 8.43 -4.79
C HIS A 432 7.89 9.92 -5.17
N PHE A 433 6.74 10.52 -5.46
CA PHE A 433 6.62 11.94 -5.83
C PHE A 433 7.21 12.89 -4.78
N THR A 434 7.01 12.62 -3.48
CA THR A 434 7.58 13.45 -2.41
C THR A 434 9.11 13.36 -2.37
N THR A 435 9.67 12.20 -2.69
CA THR A 435 11.13 12.03 -2.82
C THR A 435 11.64 12.85 -4.00
N TRP A 436 10.92 12.85 -5.13
CA TRP A 436 11.25 13.71 -6.27
C TRP A 436 11.24 15.20 -5.89
N ALA A 437 10.17 15.67 -5.23
CA ALA A 437 10.04 17.07 -4.81
C ALA A 437 11.17 17.50 -3.85
N GLU A 438 11.57 16.62 -2.92
CA GLU A 438 12.71 16.85 -2.03
C GLU A 438 14.02 16.98 -2.82
N GLN A 439 14.27 16.07 -3.76
CA GLN A 439 15.54 16.01 -4.50
C GLN A 439 15.70 17.11 -5.57
N VAL A 440 14.61 17.61 -6.14
CA VAL A 440 14.65 18.66 -7.18
C VAL A 440 14.50 20.05 -6.59
N TRP A 441 13.64 20.22 -5.59
CA TRP A 441 13.26 21.55 -5.10
C TRP A 441 13.61 21.79 -3.63
N GLY A 442 14.10 20.78 -2.91
CA GLY A 442 14.38 20.87 -1.48
C GLY A 442 13.10 20.99 -0.64
N ILE A 443 11.95 20.55 -1.17
CA ILE A 443 10.66 20.56 -0.48
C ILE A 443 10.58 19.32 0.41
N LYS A 444 10.66 19.52 1.72
CA LYS A 444 10.53 18.46 2.73
C LYS A 444 9.06 18.28 3.08
N THR A 445 8.51 17.12 2.73
CA THR A 445 7.12 16.76 3.03
C THR A 445 7.02 16.15 4.42
N LEU A 446 6.57 16.93 5.40
CA LEU A 446 6.66 16.59 6.83
C LEU A 446 5.64 15.55 7.26
N VAL A 447 4.47 15.57 6.62
CA VAL A 447 3.36 14.66 6.87
C VAL A 447 2.50 14.60 5.60
N ASP A 448 1.81 13.47 5.47
CA ASP A 448 0.85 13.18 4.41
C ASP A 448 -0.52 12.91 5.05
N MET A 449 -1.60 13.38 4.43
CA MET A 449 -2.96 13.09 4.87
C MET A 449 -3.20 11.57 5.02
N GLU A 450 -2.66 10.73 4.14
CA GLU A 450 -2.81 9.27 4.24
C GLU A 450 -1.97 8.64 5.35
N SER A 451 -1.06 9.40 5.96
CA SER A 451 -0.37 8.97 7.19
C SER A 451 -1.15 9.34 8.45
N MET A 452 -2.18 10.18 8.34
CA MET A 452 -3.00 10.65 9.48
C MET A 452 -4.09 9.66 9.87
N LEU A 453 -3.73 8.37 9.87
CA LEU A 453 -4.64 7.26 10.12
C LEU A 453 -4.71 6.94 11.60
N SER A 454 -5.92 6.99 12.15
CA SER A 454 -6.29 6.45 13.45
C SER A 454 -5.15 6.45 14.49
N HIS A 455 -4.79 7.64 14.98
CA HIS A 455 -3.82 7.79 16.08
C HIS A 455 -4.51 7.73 17.46
N HIS A 456 -5.68 7.09 17.51
CA HIS A 456 -6.49 6.91 18.72
C HIS A 456 -6.01 5.67 19.49
N PHE A 457 -5.77 5.83 20.79
CA PHE A 457 -5.32 4.73 21.64
C PHE A 457 -6.50 3.88 22.10
N TYR A 458 -6.32 2.56 22.13
CA TYR A 458 -7.28 1.63 22.72
C TYR A 458 -7.17 1.63 24.25
N HIS A 459 -8.31 1.79 24.92
CA HIS A 459 -8.45 1.50 26.34
C HIS A 459 -8.25 0.01 26.58
N ILE A 460 -7.49 -0.34 27.62
CA ILE A 460 -7.17 -1.72 27.97
C ILE A 460 -7.90 -2.09 29.27
N GLY A 461 -8.64 -3.20 29.23
CA GLY A 461 -9.31 -3.75 30.41
C GLY A 461 -10.79 -3.36 30.55
N GLU A 462 -11.26 -2.36 29.80
CA GLU A 462 -12.66 -1.96 29.75
C GLU A 462 -13.28 -2.28 28.39
N LYS A 463 -14.19 -3.27 28.36
CA LYS A 463 -14.73 -3.83 27.12
C LYS A 463 -15.54 -2.83 26.30
N ASP A 464 -16.37 -2.02 26.96
CA ASP A 464 -17.25 -1.09 26.26
C ASP A 464 -16.47 0.11 25.71
N ALA A 465 -15.51 0.64 26.48
CA ALA A 465 -14.58 1.66 26.01
C ALA A 465 -13.76 1.16 24.81
N ALA A 466 -13.22 -0.05 24.87
CA ALA A 466 -12.45 -0.61 23.76
C ALA A 466 -13.26 -0.80 22.46
N LEU A 467 -14.54 -1.16 22.55
CA LEU A 467 -15.41 -1.24 21.37
C LEU A 467 -15.70 0.15 20.80
N ALA A 468 -15.86 1.16 21.66
CA ALA A 468 -15.96 2.55 21.23
C ALA A 468 -14.67 3.00 20.54
N ASP A 469 -13.51 2.61 21.05
CA ASP A 469 -12.23 2.92 20.45
C ASP A 469 -12.05 2.25 19.08
N ILE A 470 -12.45 0.98 18.90
CA ILE A 470 -12.44 0.30 17.59
C ILE A 470 -13.31 1.06 16.60
N ALA A 471 -14.51 1.47 17.02
CA ALA A 471 -15.40 2.27 16.18
C ALA A 471 -14.76 3.63 15.81
N MET A 472 -14.21 4.35 16.78
CA MET A 472 -13.58 5.65 16.56
C MET A 472 -12.32 5.57 15.68
N ALA A 473 -11.52 4.52 15.87
CA ALA A 473 -10.35 4.21 15.06
C ALA A 473 -10.75 3.92 13.61
N TYR A 474 -11.76 3.08 13.43
CA TYR A 474 -12.31 2.74 12.13
C TYR A 474 -12.90 3.95 11.40
N GLU A 475 -13.61 4.81 12.12
CA GLU A 475 -14.13 6.06 11.59
C GLU A 475 -13.02 7.03 11.13
N ARG A 476 -11.80 6.87 11.64
CA ARG A 476 -10.64 7.71 11.32
C ARG A 476 -9.57 6.97 10.52
N MET A 477 -9.98 5.97 9.75
CA MET A 477 -9.11 5.25 8.82
C MET A 477 -8.76 6.08 7.57
N MET A 478 -7.95 5.46 6.71
CA MET A 478 -7.46 5.99 5.43
C MET A 478 -8.54 6.66 4.59
N MET A 479 -8.21 7.80 3.98
CA MET A 479 -9.08 8.72 3.23
C MET A 479 -10.29 9.28 4.02
N ARG A 480 -10.94 8.46 4.85
CA ARG A 480 -12.23 8.72 5.52
C ARG A 480 -12.14 9.81 6.58
N SER A 481 -11.05 9.83 7.36
CA SER A 481 -10.83 10.81 8.44
C SER A 481 -11.00 12.25 7.95
N HIS A 482 -10.66 12.51 6.69
CA HIS A 482 -10.73 13.83 6.08
C HIS A 482 -11.79 13.97 4.99
N SER A 483 -12.17 12.89 4.30
CA SER A 483 -13.20 12.96 3.25
C SER A 483 -14.64 12.93 3.78
N ASN A 484 -14.85 12.44 5.00
CA ASN A 484 -16.16 12.34 5.64
C ASN A 484 -16.25 13.23 6.88
N GLY A 485 -17.48 13.48 7.36
CA GLY A 485 -17.74 14.34 8.53
C GLY A 485 -17.83 15.84 8.23
N GLY A 486 -17.90 16.22 6.96
CA GLY A 486 -18.13 17.59 6.49
C GLY A 486 -16.86 18.33 6.12
N TYR A 487 -17.01 19.56 5.59
CA TYR A 487 -15.89 20.33 5.03
C TYR A 487 -14.76 20.58 6.04
N ALA A 488 -15.08 20.72 7.33
CA ALA A 488 -14.12 21.03 8.38
C ALA A 488 -13.03 19.95 8.54
N ASN A 489 -13.38 18.68 8.31
CA ASN A 489 -12.43 17.57 8.42
C ASN A 489 -11.40 17.54 7.28
N ALA A 490 -11.72 18.14 6.14
CA ALA A 490 -10.80 18.31 5.02
C ALA A 490 -10.09 19.67 5.06
N LEU A 491 -10.85 20.77 5.12
CA LEU A 491 -10.35 22.13 4.93
C LEU A 491 -9.73 22.70 6.20
N ASP A 492 -10.51 22.78 7.30
CA ASP A 492 -10.04 23.38 8.55
C ASP A 492 -8.90 22.55 9.16
N GLU A 493 -8.96 21.23 9.03
CA GLU A 493 -7.91 20.33 9.48
C GLU A 493 -6.60 20.52 8.71
N CYS A 494 -6.65 20.76 7.39
CA CYS A 494 -5.48 21.06 6.58
C CYS A 494 -4.70 22.24 7.17
N TRP A 495 -5.40 23.32 7.53
CA TRP A 495 -4.77 24.53 8.07
C TRP A 495 -4.20 24.33 9.48
N LYS A 496 -4.90 23.58 10.34
CA LYS A 496 -4.34 23.19 11.64
C LYS A 496 -3.05 22.39 11.46
N MET A 497 -2.98 21.53 10.45
CA MET A 497 -1.76 20.76 10.15
C MET A 497 -0.65 21.67 9.60
N CYS A 498 -0.96 22.64 8.74
CA CYS A 498 0.02 23.65 8.31
C CYS A 498 0.64 24.39 9.51
N GLU A 499 -0.19 24.81 10.47
CA GLU A 499 0.26 25.47 11.70
C GLU A 499 1.11 24.53 12.57
N LYS A 500 0.59 23.32 12.86
CA LYS A 500 1.26 22.31 13.69
C LYS A 500 2.65 21.96 13.16
N PHE A 501 2.76 21.73 11.86
CA PHE A 501 4.02 21.33 11.23
C PHE A 501 4.88 22.52 10.78
N ASN A 502 4.44 23.77 11.01
CA ASN A 502 5.11 24.97 10.52
C ASN A 502 5.44 24.85 9.02
N ALA A 503 4.43 24.53 8.23
CA ALA A 503 4.51 24.35 6.78
C ALA A 503 3.75 25.47 6.08
N ASN A 504 4.42 26.12 5.13
CA ASN A 504 3.86 27.21 4.32
C ASN A 504 3.55 26.79 2.88
N ILE A 505 3.80 25.53 2.54
CA ILE A 505 3.44 24.92 1.26
C ILE A 505 2.46 23.77 1.54
N VAL A 506 1.41 23.70 0.73
CA VAL A 506 0.54 22.52 0.64
C VAL A 506 0.66 21.97 -0.76
N ILE A 507 1.19 20.75 -0.87
CA ILE A 507 1.08 19.96 -2.09
C ILE A 507 -0.29 19.31 -2.04
N MET A 508 -1.22 19.83 -2.82
CA MET A 508 -2.59 19.37 -2.86
C MET A 508 -2.77 18.42 -4.03
N TYR A 509 -2.97 17.14 -3.72
CA TYR A 509 -3.28 16.15 -4.72
C TYR A 509 -4.70 16.34 -5.24
N ASP A 510 -4.82 16.68 -6.52
CA ASP A 510 -6.08 16.90 -7.21
C ASP A 510 -6.49 15.61 -7.94
N HIS A 511 -7.04 14.67 -7.17
CA HIS A 511 -7.57 13.44 -7.74
C HIS A 511 -8.82 13.76 -8.57
N VAL A 512 -8.69 13.73 -9.89
CA VAL A 512 -9.72 14.18 -10.85
C VAL A 512 -11.06 13.44 -10.72
N SER A 513 -11.01 12.17 -10.28
CA SER A 513 -12.20 11.34 -10.08
C SER A 513 -12.77 11.43 -8.65
N CYS A 514 -12.06 12.07 -7.71
CA CYS A 514 -12.52 12.26 -6.33
C CYS A 514 -13.52 13.42 -6.22
N LYS A 515 -14.81 13.08 -6.08
CA LYS A 515 -15.88 14.09 -5.96
C LYS A 515 -15.91 14.79 -4.60
N ASN A 516 -15.44 14.13 -3.54
CA ASN A 516 -15.45 14.68 -2.18
C ASN A 516 -14.57 15.93 -2.07
N PHE A 517 -13.34 15.87 -2.59
CA PHE A 517 -12.40 17.00 -2.55
C PHE A 517 -12.64 18.01 -3.67
N GLY A 518 -13.13 17.56 -4.85
CA GLY A 518 -13.44 18.46 -5.97
C GLY A 518 -14.43 19.57 -5.61
N GLY A 519 -15.35 19.32 -4.68
CA GLY A 519 -16.31 20.33 -4.19
C GLY A 519 -15.70 21.44 -3.32
N LEU A 520 -14.46 21.29 -2.83
CA LEU A 520 -13.81 22.23 -1.91
C LEU A 520 -12.75 23.11 -2.57
N HIS A 521 -12.50 22.94 -3.87
CA HIS A 521 -11.39 23.57 -4.60
C HIS A 521 -11.34 25.10 -4.39
N GLY A 522 -12.46 25.81 -4.62
CA GLY A 522 -12.52 27.26 -4.45
C GLY A 522 -12.26 27.73 -3.02
N LEU A 523 -12.77 27.00 -2.03
CA LEU A 523 -12.57 27.34 -0.61
C LEU A 523 -11.11 27.17 -0.19
N PHE A 524 -10.43 26.12 -0.67
CA PHE A 524 -9.00 25.92 -0.43
C PHE A 524 -8.18 27.09 -1.00
N GLU A 525 -8.47 27.53 -2.22
CA GLU A 525 -7.75 28.65 -2.83
C GLU A 525 -7.94 29.97 -2.08
N ASP A 526 -9.19 30.31 -1.74
CA ASP A 526 -9.50 31.55 -1.02
C ASP A 526 -8.81 31.57 0.34
N GLN A 527 -8.95 30.50 1.13
CA GLN A 527 -8.37 30.44 2.47
C GLN A 527 -6.84 30.34 2.47
N ALA A 528 -6.24 29.66 1.48
CA ALA A 528 -4.79 29.62 1.32
C ALA A 528 -4.23 31.02 1.05
N ARG A 529 -4.87 31.80 0.17
CA ARG A 529 -4.50 33.20 -0.12
C ARG A 529 -4.58 34.07 1.13
N GLU A 530 -5.65 33.95 1.91
CA GLU A 530 -5.83 34.70 3.17
C GLU A 530 -4.75 34.38 4.20
N ARG A 531 -4.27 33.13 4.24
CA ARG A 531 -3.25 32.65 5.20
C ARG A 531 -1.82 32.85 4.72
N GLY A 532 -1.61 33.27 3.48
CA GLY A 532 -0.28 33.32 2.87
C GLY A 532 0.35 31.93 2.68
N ILE A 533 -0.47 30.89 2.52
CA ILE A 533 -0.03 29.52 2.25
C ILE A 533 0.07 29.31 0.74
N HIS A 534 1.20 28.74 0.29
CA HIS A 534 1.40 28.36 -1.09
C HIS A 534 0.72 27.01 -1.38
N LEU A 535 -0.48 27.07 -1.92
CA LEU A 535 -1.23 25.91 -2.39
C LEU A 535 -0.80 25.55 -3.82
N ILE A 536 -0.29 24.33 -4.00
CA ILE A 536 0.14 23.80 -5.31
C ILE A 536 -0.74 22.61 -5.66
N TRP A 537 -1.62 22.79 -6.65
CA TRP A 537 -2.47 21.72 -7.17
C TRP A 537 -1.68 20.79 -8.09
N VAL A 538 -1.73 19.49 -7.78
CA VAL A 538 -1.06 18.42 -8.53
C VAL A 538 -2.12 17.41 -8.96
N SER A 539 -2.65 17.57 -10.17
CA SER A 539 -3.68 16.68 -10.69
C SER A 539 -3.15 15.27 -10.95
N HIS A 540 -3.97 14.26 -10.64
CA HIS A 540 -3.69 12.85 -10.90
C HIS A 540 -4.99 12.03 -10.94
N ASP A 541 -4.90 10.77 -11.34
CA ASP A 541 -6.06 9.85 -11.37
C ASP A 541 -5.79 8.55 -10.61
N LEU A 542 -5.28 8.70 -9.39
CA LEU A 542 -5.01 7.64 -8.40
C LEU A 542 -4.20 6.43 -8.89
N MET A 543 -4.83 5.52 -9.64
CA MET A 543 -4.26 4.28 -10.19
C MET A 543 -4.10 4.29 -11.72
N ASP A 544 -4.62 5.30 -12.43
CA ASP A 544 -4.56 5.39 -13.90
C ASP A 544 -3.62 6.52 -14.37
N PRO A 545 -2.41 6.19 -14.86
CA PRO A 545 -1.48 7.20 -15.35
C PRO A 545 -1.86 7.78 -16.72
N ARG A 546 -2.87 7.24 -17.41
CA ARG A 546 -3.28 7.66 -18.77
C ARG A 546 -4.04 9.00 -18.75
N THR A 547 -4.78 9.26 -17.68
CA THR A 547 -5.51 10.53 -17.51
C THR A 547 -4.55 11.67 -17.20
N VAL A 548 -3.61 11.45 -16.28
CA VAL A 548 -2.54 12.43 -15.95
C VAL A 548 -1.23 11.69 -15.72
N SER A 549 -0.20 12.00 -16.50
CA SER A 549 1.09 11.32 -16.38
C SER A 549 1.91 11.80 -15.17
N ARG A 550 2.87 10.98 -14.73
CA ARG A 550 3.87 11.37 -13.70
C ARG A 550 4.60 12.67 -14.07
N LYS A 551 4.92 12.86 -15.36
CA LYS A 551 5.52 14.10 -15.86
C LYS A 551 4.59 15.31 -15.69
N ALA A 552 3.30 15.17 -16.00
CA ALA A 552 2.35 16.27 -15.83
C ALA A 552 2.25 16.71 -14.35
N MET A 553 2.27 15.76 -13.41
CA MET A 553 2.34 16.04 -11.97
C MET A 553 3.60 16.84 -11.60
N ARG A 554 4.78 16.41 -12.08
CA ARG A 554 6.05 17.15 -11.87
C ARG A 554 5.99 18.55 -12.46
N ASP A 555 5.46 18.68 -13.68
CA ASP A 555 5.38 19.95 -14.39
C ASP A 555 4.52 20.99 -13.64
N ALA A 556 3.48 20.55 -12.91
CA ALA A 556 2.68 21.44 -12.07
C ALA A 556 3.53 22.09 -10.97
N VAL A 557 4.31 21.29 -10.23
CA VAL A 557 5.23 21.80 -9.20
C VAL A 557 6.36 22.60 -9.81
N ASN A 558 6.99 22.12 -10.89
CA ASN A 558 8.08 22.81 -11.58
C ASN A 558 7.67 24.23 -11.98
N LYS A 559 6.48 24.38 -12.61
CA LYS A 559 5.95 25.69 -13.01
C LYS A 559 5.72 26.60 -11.82
N TYR A 560 5.21 26.07 -10.70
CA TYR A 560 5.00 26.86 -9.49
C TYR A 560 6.32 27.33 -8.89
N MET A 561 7.30 26.45 -8.75
CA MET A 561 8.61 26.77 -8.19
C MET A 561 9.38 27.80 -9.04
N VAL A 562 9.34 27.67 -10.36
CA VAL A 562 10.02 28.62 -11.27
C VAL A 562 9.30 29.96 -11.34
N ASN A 563 7.97 29.98 -11.44
CA ASN A 563 7.22 31.22 -11.71
C ASN A 563 6.83 31.98 -10.44
N VAL A 564 6.53 31.29 -9.34
CA VAL A 564 6.08 31.91 -8.08
C VAL A 564 7.26 32.08 -7.13
N PHE A 565 7.98 30.99 -6.83
CA PHE A 565 9.14 31.05 -5.93
C PHE A 565 10.41 31.62 -6.57
N ARG A 566 10.47 31.68 -7.91
CA ARG A 566 11.66 32.11 -8.68
C ARG A 566 12.90 31.28 -8.36
N GLU A 567 12.68 30.00 -8.06
CA GLU A 567 13.74 29.04 -7.75
C GLU A 567 14.35 28.40 -9.00
N THR A 568 15.57 27.90 -8.84
CA THR A 568 16.25 27.03 -9.80
C THR A 568 16.32 25.62 -9.22
N PRO A 569 16.05 24.56 -10.00
CA PRO A 569 16.09 23.20 -9.50
C PRO A 569 17.50 22.84 -9.01
N LEU A 570 17.56 22.10 -7.90
CA LEU A 570 18.79 21.54 -7.32
C LEU A 570 19.46 20.56 -8.29
N ASP A 571 18.65 19.85 -9.07
CA ASP A 571 19.08 18.88 -10.07
C ASP A 571 18.26 19.10 -11.36
N PRO A 572 18.75 19.92 -12.31
CA PRO A 572 18.01 20.24 -13.53
C PRO A 572 17.67 19.02 -14.40
N THR A 573 18.50 17.96 -14.37
CA THR A 573 18.22 16.75 -15.16
C THR A 573 17.06 15.96 -14.56
N TYR A 574 16.86 16.05 -13.24
CA TYR A 574 15.76 15.39 -12.54
C TYR A 574 14.49 16.25 -12.48
N ALA A 575 14.54 17.51 -12.89
CA ALA A 575 13.35 18.35 -13.04
C ALA A 575 12.49 17.90 -14.23
N ASP A 576 13.13 17.56 -15.36
CA ASP A 576 12.45 17.12 -16.59
C ASP A 576 13.13 15.89 -17.20
N TYR A 577 12.47 14.74 -17.08
CA TYR A 577 12.92 13.44 -17.59
C TYR A 577 11.72 12.59 -18.01
N SER A 578 11.95 11.67 -18.94
CA SER A 578 10.95 10.70 -19.39
C SER A 578 10.92 9.48 -18.48
N ASP A 579 9.77 9.22 -17.88
CA ASP A 579 9.47 8.02 -17.08
C ASP A 579 8.15 7.36 -17.48
N GLU A 580 7.63 7.68 -18.67
CA GLU A 580 6.32 7.21 -19.14
C GLU A 580 6.18 5.69 -19.04
N LEU A 581 7.22 4.93 -19.39
CA LEU A 581 7.21 3.46 -19.33
C LEU A 581 7.86 2.88 -18.06
N THR A 582 8.42 3.71 -17.18
CA THR A 582 9.12 3.21 -15.99
C THR A 582 8.13 2.56 -15.04
N TRP A 583 8.41 1.37 -14.49
CA TRP A 583 7.56 0.77 -13.47
C TRP A 583 7.24 1.77 -12.35
#